data_AF-S6T0P9-F1
#
_entry.id   AF-S6T0P9-F1
#
_cell.length_a   1.000
_cell.length_b   1.000
_cell.length_c   1.000
_cell.angle_alpha   90.00
_cell.angle_beta   90.00
_cell.angle_gamma   90.00
#
_symmetry.space_group_name_H-M   'P 1'
#
loop_
_entity.id
_entity.type
_entity.pdbx_description
1 polymer ?
#
loop_
_entity_poly.entity_id
_entity_poly.type
_entity_poly.pdbx_seq_one_letter_code
_entity_poly.pdbx_strand_id
1 'polypeptide(L)'
;MSYPSLNFALGETIDMLRDQLQSFVAAEISPRAAQIDKDNLFPADLWRKFGEMGVLGITVSEEYGGAGLGYLAHVVAMEEISRGSASVALSYGAHSNLCVNQINRN
;
A
#
# COMPACT_ATOMS: atom_id res chain seq x y z
N MET A 1 -11.51 -12.86 -0.60
CA MET A 1 -12.88 -13.26 -0.25
C MET A 1 -13.66 -11.97 -0.06
N SER A 2 -14.63 -11.67 -0.93
CA SER A 2 -15.51 -10.51 -0.78
C SER A 2 -16.77 -10.98 -0.05
N TYR A 3 -17.17 -10.27 1.00
CA TYR A 3 -18.40 -10.54 1.75
C TYR A 3 -19.42 -9.46 1.36
N PRO A 4 -20.34 -9.73 0.42
CA PRO A 4 -21.24 -8.71 -0.12
C PRO A 4 -22.11 -8.04 0.95
N SER A 5 -22.33 -8.72 2.08
CA SER A 5 -23.11 -8.23 3.20
C SER A 5 -22.33 -7.34 4.18
N LEU A 6 -21.00 -7.26 4.09
CA LEU A 6 -20.16 -6.47 5.00
C LEU A 6 -19.46 -5.34 4.24
N ASN A 7 -20.21 -4.29 3.93
CA ASN A 7 -19.68 -3.05 3.37
C ASN A 7 -19.56 -1.99 4.48
N PHE A 8 -18.34 -1.50 4.71
CA PHE A 8 -18.06 -0.46 5.71
C PHE A 8 -18.34 0.97 5.22
N ALA A 9 -18.71 1.16 3.95
CA ALA A 9 -18.99 2.46 3.34
C ALA A 9 -17.86 3.48 3.60
N LEU A 10 -16.62 3.11 3.25
CA LEU A 10 -15.41 3.89 3.54
C LEU A 10 -15.30 5.18 2.69
N GLY A 11 -16.18 5.32 1.70
CA GLY A 11 -16.26 6.47 0.79
C GLY A 11 -15.49 6.23 -0.49
N GLU A 12 -15.89 6.95 -1.55
CA GLU A 12 -15.44 6.74 -2.92
C GLU A 12 -13.90 6.78 -3.06
N THR A 13 -13.23 7.70 -2.35
CA THR A 13 -11.77 7.82 -2.40
C THR A 13 -11.05 6.57 -1.89
N ILE A 14 -11.50 6.00 -0.77
CA ILE A 14 -10.86 4.81 -0.19
C ILE A 14 -11.24 3.57 -0.99
N ASP A 15 -12.46 3.50 -1.50
CA ASP A 15 -12.91 2.41 -2.36
C ASP A 15 -12.12 2.37 -3.68
N MET A 16 -11.91 3.52 -4.32
CA MET A 16 -11.06 3.64 -5.51
C MET A 16 -9.60 3.25 -5.24
N LEU A 17 -9.04 3.68 -4.10
CA LEU A 17 -7.70 3.29 -3.67
C LEU A 17 -7.59 1.77 -3.51
N ARG A 18 -8.60 1.15 -2.87
CA ARG A 18 -8.67 -0.30 -2.70
C ARG A 18 -8.67 -1.02 -4.04
N ASP A 19 -9.52 -0.61 -4.97
CA ASP A 19 -9.67 -1.26 -6.28
C ASP A 19 -8.38 -1.15 -7.12
N GLN A 20 -7.74 0.02 -7.08
CA GLN A 20 -6.46 0.25 -7.76
C GLN A 20 -5.36 -0.65 -7.18
N LEU A 21 -5.27 -0.74 -5.85
CA LEU A 21 -4.27 -1.58 -5.19
C LEU A 21 -4.55 -3.07 -5.37
N GLN A 22 -5.81 -3.51 -5.35
CA GLN A 22 -6.15 -4.91 -5.65
C GLN A 22 -5.69 -5.31 -7.06
N SER A 23 -5.95 -4.45 -8.04
CA SER A 23 -5.54 -4.67 -9.43
C SER A 23 -4.01 -4.71 -9.56
N PHE A 24 -3.32 -3.75 -8.94
CA PHE A 24 -1.86 -3.69 -8.93
C PHE A 24 -1.25 -4.92 -8.25
N VAL A 25 -1.76 -5.29 -7.07
CA VAL A 25 -1.27 -6.44 -6.30
C VAL A 25 -1.43 -7.74 -7.08
N ALA A 26 -2.60 -7.94 -7.69
CA ALA A 26 -2.86 -9.14 -8.51
C ALA A 26 -1.93 -9.24 -9.72
N ALA A 27 -1.60 -8.12 -10.36
CA ALA A 27 -0.75 -8.07 -11.54
C ALA A 27 0.75 -8.14 -11.20
N GLU A 28 1.20 -7.43 -10.18
CA GLU A 28 2.61 -7.08 -9.98
C GLU A 28 3.24 -7.72 -8.73
N ILE A 29 2.46 -8.10 -7.72
CA ILE A 29 2.98 -8.61 -6.43
C ILE A 29 2.69 -10.09 -6.27
N SER A 30 1.41 -10.49 -6.33
CA SER A 30 0.98 -11.87 -6.07
C SER A 30 1.72 -12.92 -6.91
N PRO A 31 1.96 -12.71 -8.23
CA PRO A 31 2.68 -13.70 -9.04
C PRO A 31 4.14 -13.91 -8.62
N ARG A 32 4.74 -12.93 -7.93
CA ARG A 32 6.15 -12.94 -7.53
C ARG A 32 6.37 -13.35 -6.08
N ALA A 33 5.29 -13.38 -5.27
CA ALA A 33 5.37 -13.53 -3.82
C ALA A 33 6.17 -14.76 -3.36
N ALA A 34 5.91 -15.94 -3.97
CA ALA A 34 6.61 -17.18 -3.62
C ALA A 34 8.11 -17.13 -3.98
N GLN A 35 8.47 -16.47 -5.08
CA GLN A 35 9.86 -16.33 -5.50
C GLN A 35 10.61 -15.33 -4.62
N ILE A 36 9.97 -14.22 -4.24
CA ILE A 36 10.52 -13.22 -3.30
C ILE A 36 10.87 -13.88 -1.96
N ASP A 37 9.97 -14.72 -1.44
CA ASP A 37 10.19 -15.46 -0.19
C ASP A 37 11.34 -16.46 -0.33
N LYS A 38 11.32 -17.27 -1.38
CA LYS A 38 12.35 -18.29 -1.64
C LYS A 38 13.75 -17.69 -1.82
N ASP A 39 13.86 -16.59 -2.56
CA ASP A 39 15.15 -15.94 -2.83
C ASP A 39 15.60 -15.02 -1.70
N ASN A 40 14.73 -14.74 -0.73
CA ASN A 40 14.95 -13.81 0.36
C ASN A 40 15.45 -12.43 -0.15
N LEU A 41 14.87 -11.95 -1.25
CA LEU A 41 15.27 -10.73 -1.92
C LEU A 41 14.06 -9.83 -2.18
N PHE A 42 14.09 -8.62 -1.62
CA PHE A 42 13.04 -7.65 -1.86
C PHE A 42 13.07 -7.17 -3.33
N PRO A 43 11.93 -7.13 -4.03
CA PRO A 43 11.83 -6.64 -5.41
C PRO A 43 11.91 -5.11 -5.46
N ALA A 44 13.14 -4.57 -5.59
CA ALA A 44 13.39 -3.13 -5.51
C ALA A 44 12.63 -2.28 -6.56
N ASP A 45 12.20 -2.87 -7.68
CA ASP A 45 11.38 -2.19 -8.69
C ASP A 45 10.03 -1.72 -8.15
N LEU A 46 9.49 -2.41 -7.13
CA LEU A 46 8.21 -2.05 -6.52
C LEU A 46 8.25 -0.66 -5.86
N TRP A 47 9.40 -0.19 -5.38
CA TRP A 47 9.51 1.15 -4.80
C TRP A 47 9.12 2.25 -5.78
N ARG A 48 9.58 2.15 -7.04
CA ARG A 48 9.24 3.15 -8.05
C ARG A 48 7.75 3.09 -8.39
N LYS A 49 7.19 1.89 -8.54
CA LYS A 49 5.76 1.69 -8.79
C LYS A 49 4.89 2.24 -7.66
N PHE A 50 5.25 1.96 -6.40
CA PHE A 50 4.55 2.52 -5.24
C PHE A 50 4.63 4.05 -5.18
N GLY A 51 5.78 4.63 -5.55
CA GLY A 51 5.95 6.08 -5.64
C GLY A 51 5.06 6.71 -6.71
N GLU A 52 5.01 6.11 -7.89
CA GLU A 52 4.14 6.54 -9.00
C GLU A 52 2.64 6.46 -8.66
N MET A 53 2.25 5.50 -7.82
CA MET A 53 0.89 5.39 -7.29
C MET A 53 0.59 6.35 -6.12
N GLY A 54 1.60 7.07 -5.61
CA GLY A 54 1.44 8.01 -4.49
C GLY A 54 1.31 7.35 -3.10
N VAL A 55 1.43 6.02 -2.99
CA VAL A 55 1.18 5.31 -1.72
C VAL A 55 2.34 5.39 -0.72
N LEU A 56 3.54 5.76 -1.17
CA LEU A 56 4.70 5.91 -0.26
C LEU A 56 4.57 7.10 0.69
N GLY A 57 3.92 8.17 0.25
CA GLY A 57 3.65 9.39 1.03
C GLY A 57 2.18 9.54 1.37
N ILE A 58 1.44 8.44 1.58
CA ILE A 58 -0.03 8.47 1.62
C ILE A 58 -0.61 9.36 2.73
N THR A 59 0.09 9.50 3.87
CA THR A 59 -0.31 10.36 4.99
C THR A 59 0.43 11.70 5.05
N VAL A 60 1.26 12.00 4.05
CA VAL A 60 2.03 13.24 3.95
C VAL A 60 1.19 14.27 3.20
N SER A 61 1.32 15.56 3.55
CA SER A 61 0.59 16.63 2.86
C SER A 61 1.00 16.75 1.38
N GLU A 62 0.08 17.29 0.57
CA GLU A 62 0.34 17.56 -0.85
C GLU A 62 1.47 18.56 -1.09
N GLU A 63 1.75 19.46 -0.13
CA GLU A 63 2.87 20.41 -0.16
C GLU A 63 4.23 19.71 -0.38
N TYR A 64 4.40 18.52 0.19
CA TYR A 64 5.60 17.71 0.05
C TYR A 64 5.45 16.60 -1.01
N GLY A 65 4.40 16.66 -1.83
CA GLY A 65 4.07 15.64 -2.83
C GLY A 65 3.42 14.37 -2.27
N GLY A 66 2.89 14.42 -1.04
CA GLY A 66 2.11 13.33 -0.46
C GLY A 66 0.65 13.33 -0.90
N ALA A 67 -0.08 12.28 -0.54
CA ALA A 67 -1.49 12.13 -0.93
C ALA A 67 -2.49 12.81 0.03
N GLY A 68 -2.03 13.32 1.18
CA GLY A 68 -2.85 14.01 2.16
C GLY A 68 -3.96 13.17 2.80
N LEU A 69 -3.91 11.84 2.70
CA LEU A 69 -4.94 10.95 3.24
C LEU A 69 -4.70 10.58 4.70
N GLY A 70 -5.70 9.97 5.32
CA GLY A 70 -5.64 9.51 6.71
C GLY A 70 -5.16 8.08 6.89
N TYR A 71 -4.99 7.68 8.16
CA TYR A 71 -4.60 6.31 8.54
C TYR A 71 -5.55 5.24 8.03
N LEU A 72 -6.85 5.53 7.86
CA LEU A 72 -7.80 4.56 7.32
C LEU A 72 -7.44 4.16 5.88
N ALA A 73 -7.09 5.14 5.04
CA ALA A 73 -6.62 4.87 3.68
C ALA A 73 -5.28 4.11 3.70
N HIS A 74 -4.38 4.47 4.62
CA HIS A 74 -3.11 3.75 4.79
C HIS A 74 -3.30 2.29 5.23
N VAL A 75 -4.26 2.01 6.11
CA VAL A 75 -4.64 0.65 6.52
C VAL A 75 -5.19 -0.15 5.35
N VAL A 76 -6.08 0.43 4.54
CA VAL A 76 -6.59 -0.22 3.32
C VAL A 76 -5.44 -0.55 2.38
N ALA A 77 -4.50 0.38 2.18
CA ALA A 77 -3.35 0.14 1.33
C ALA A 77 -2.46 -0.99 1.87
N MET A 78 -2.18 -0.97 3.17
CA MET A 78 -1.41 -2.01 3.84
C MET A 78 -2.11 -3.38 3.73
N GLU A 79 -3.44 -3.43 3.91
CA GLU A 79 -4.24 -4.66 3.81
C GLU A 79 -4.11 -5.29 2.42
N GLU A 80 -4.31 -4.50 1.35
CA GLU A 80 -4.29 -5.04 -0.01
C GLU A 80 -2.89 -5.47 -0.43
N ILE A 81 -1.84 -4.70 -0.10
CA ILE A 81 -0.45 -5.11 -0.39
C ILE A 81 -0.10 -6.40 0.38
N SER A 82 -0.53 -6.50 1.65
CA SER A 82 -0.32 -7.69 2.48
C SER A 82 -1.02 -8.93 1.90
N ARG A 83 -2.17 -8.75 1.24
CA ARG A 83 -2.92 -9.83 0.59
C ARG A 83 -2.11 -10.49 -0.54
N GLY A 84 -1.22 -9.75 -1.20
CA GLY A 84 -0.32 -10.30 -2.23
C GLY A 84 0.99 -10.84 -1.67
N SER A 85 1.65 -10.08 -0.80
CA SER A 85 2.89 -10.52 -0.13
C SER A 85 3.10 -9.78 1.19
N ALA A 86 3.06 -10.52 2.30
CA ALA A 86 3.32 -9.98 3.63
C ALA A 86 4.75 -9.40 3.74
N SER A 87 5.74 -10.03 3.12
CA SER A 87 7.13 -9.55 3.11
C SER A 87 7.25 -8.20 2.42
N VAL A 88 6.58 -8.01 1.28
CA VAL A 88 6.56 -6.71 0.59
C VAL A 88 5.82 -5.66 1.41
N ALA A 89 4.67 -6.03 1.98
CA ALA A 89 3.85 -5.14 2.78
C ALA A 89 4.58 -4.63 4.02
N LEU A 90 5.36 -5.48 4.70
CA LEU A 90 6.14 -5.06 5.86
C LEU A 90 7.16 -3.98 5.49
N SER A 91 7.88 -4.14 4.38
CA SER A 91 8.80 -3.10 3.91
C SER A 91 8.06 -1.81 3.57
N TYR A 92 6.93 -1.90 2.84
CA TYR A 92 6.07 -0.76 2.53
C TYR A 92 5.59 -0.03 3.80
N GLY A 93 5.10 -0.75 4.80
CA GLY A 93 4.60 -0.18 6.05
C GLY A 93 5.71 0.49 6.87
N ALA A 94 6.90 -0.14 6.92
CA ALA A 94 8.06 0.46 7.57
C ALA A 94 8.49 1.78 6.89
N HIS A 95 8.49 1.82 5.56
CA HIS A 95 8.80 3.04 4.81
C HIS A 95 7.73 4.12 5.03
N SER A 96 6.48 3.84 4.66
CA SER A 96 5.39 4.84 4.59
C SER A 96 4.94 5.33 5.97
N ASN A 97 5.04 4.50 7.01
CA ASN A 97 4.55 4.85 8.34
C ASN A 97 5.65 5.01 9.39
N LEU A 98 6.50 4.00 9.57
CA LEU A 98 7.50 4.06 10.63
C LEU A 98 8.57 5.13 10.35
N CYS A 99 8.85 5.39 9.07
CA CYS A 99 9.77 6.45 8.65
C CYS A 99 9.04 7.72 8.19
N VAL A 100 8.36 7.68 7.04
CA VAL A 100 7.83 8.87 6.36
C VAL A 100 6.81 9.61 7.22
N ASN A 101 5.82 8.90 7.77
CA ASN A 101 4.82 9.52 8.64
C ASN A 101 5.41 10.09 9.94
N GLN A 102 6.47 9.50 10.49
CA GLN A 102 7.14 10.10 11.67
C GLN A 102 7.84 11.40 11.29
N ILE A 103 8.52 11.45 10.14
CA ILE A 103 9.16 12.69 9.66
C ILE A 103 8.12 13.80 9.46
N ASN A 104 7.00 13.49 8.79
CA ASN A 104 5.92 14.47 8.54
C ASN A 104 5.22 14.99 9.81
N ARG A 105 5.30 14.25 10.92
CA ARG A 105 4.65 14.61 12.18
C ARG A 105 5.54 15.43 13.14
N ASN A 106 6.83 15.56 12.85
CA ASN A 106 7.77 16.36 13.64
C ASN A 106 7.79 17.81 13.14
#